data_AF-A0A4S4FRM6-F1
#
_entry.id   AF-A0A4S4FRM6-F1
#
_cell.length_a   1.000
_cell.length_b   1.000
_cell.length_c   1.000
_cell.angle_alpha   90.00
_cell.angle_beta   90.00
_cell.angle_gamma   90.00
#
_symmetry.space_group_name_H-M   'P 1'
#
loop_
_entity.id
_entity.type
_entity.pdbx_description
1 polymer ?
#
loop_
_entity_poly.entity_id
_entity_poly.type
_entity_poly.pdbx_seq_one_letter_code
_entity_poly.pdbx_strand_id
1 'polypeptide(L)'
;MSFQSYLDNIEAKTGLTPRQFVDLAHERGFDESTKAAPIVAWLKEDYSLGQGHAMALVHVITKGPQISQKHVDSGTAHSDPSDALWLDGAATNPARP
;
A
#
# COMPACT_ATOMS: atom_id res chain seq x y z
N MET A 1 -4.80 -11.24 7.91
CA MET A 1 -3.79 -10.37 7.29
C MET A 1 -4.40 -9.01 7.08
N SER A 2 -3.76 -7.98 7.63
CA SER A 2 -4.23 -6.61 7.59
C SER A 2 -3.71 -5.91 6.34
N PHE A 3 -4.21 -4.71 6.03
CA PHE A 3 -3.73 -3.94 4.88
C PHE A 3 -2.25 -3.59 5.03
N GLN A 4 -1.82 -3.22 6.24
CA GLN A 4 -0.42 -2.94 6.54
C GLN A 4 0.51 -4.12 6.20
N SER A 5 0.06 -5.36 6.43
CA SER A 5 0.86 -6.55 6.11
C SER A 5 1.18 -6.67 4.62
N TYR A 6 0.29 -6.20 3.73
CA TYR A 6 0.58 -6.17 2.29
C TYR A 6 1.66 -5.16 1.94
N LEU A 7 1.63 -3.97 2.56
CA LEU A 7 2.62 -2.92 2.36
C LEU A 7 4.00 -3.35 2.86
N ASP A 8 4.08 -3.95 4.05
CA ASP A 8 5.33 -4.46 4.61
C ASP A 8 5.94 -5.56 3.70
N ASN A 9 5.09 -6.45 3.18
CA ASN A 9 5.53 -7.51 2.26
C ASN A 9 6.03 -6.95 0.91
N ILE A 10 5.47 -5.84 0.45
CA ILE A 10 5.95 -5.15 -0.75
C ILE A 10 7.34 -4.58 -0.49
N GLU A 11 7.54 -3.89 0.62
CA GLU A 11 8.85 -3.35 1.01
C GLU A 11 9.88 -4.46 1.17
N ALA A 12 9.53 -5.57 1.84
CA ALA A 12 10.43 -6.71 1.98
C ALA A 12 10.83 -7.35 0.65
N LYS A 13 9.97 -7.29 -0.37
CA LYS A 13 10.24 -7.85 -1.70
C LYS A 13 11.01 -6.91 -2.61
N THR A 14 10.77 -5.62 -2.50
CA THR A 14 11.22 -4.61 -3.46
C THR A 14 12.34 -3.73 -2.91
N GLY A 15 12.51 -3.70 -1.59
CA GLY A 15 13.41 -2.80 -0.88
C GLY A 15 12.94 -1.34 -0.86
N LEU A 16 11.73 -1.05 -1.37
CA LEU A 16 11.17 0.29 -1.45
C LEU A 16 9.99 0.45 -0.49
N THR A 17 9.94 1.58 0.20
CA THR A 17 8.83 1.88 1.09
C THR A 17 7.56 2.20 0.29
N PRO A 18 6.38 2.00 0.87
CA PRO A 18 5.13 2.38 0.23
C PRO A 18 5.09 3.86 -0.20
N ARG A 19 5.70 4.77 0.57
CA ARG A 19 5.78 6.19 0.20
C ARG A 19 6.60 6.40 -1.07
N GLN A 20 7.73 5.70 -1.20
CA GLN A 20 8.54 5.76 -2.42
C GLN A 20 7.76 5.26 -3.65
N PHE A 21 6.91 4.24 -3.49
CA PHE A 21 6.03 3.81 -4.58
C PHE A 21 5.01 4.87 -4.98
N VAL A 22 4.47 5.64 -4.03
CA VAL A 22 3.56 6.77 -4.33
C VAL A 22 4.31 7.84 -5.12
N ASP A 23 5.52 8.20 -4.69
CA ASP A 23 6.35 9.18 -5.39
C ASP A 23 6.67 8.71 -6.82
N LEU A 24 7.08 7.45 -6.99
CA LEU A 24 7.33 6.84 -8.31
C LEU A 24 6.08 6.78 -9.18
N ALA A 25 4.91 6.54 -8.58
CA ALA A 25 3.65 6.55 -9.29
C ALA A 25 3.34 7.96 -9.81
N HIS A 26 3.51 8.98 -8.99
CA HIS A 26 3.33 10.38 -9.37
C HIS A 26 4.31 10.81 -10.47
N GLU A 27 5.58 10.40 -10.38
CA GLU A 27 6.57 10.64 -11.44
C GLU A 27 6.16 10.02 -12.79
N ARG A 28 5.42 8.91 -12.76
CA ARG A 28 4.85 8.26 -13.95
C ARG A 28 3.55 8.88 -14.44
N GLY A 29 3.01 9.87 -13.73
CA GLY A 29 1.71 10.48 -14.00
C GLY A 29 0.54 9.63 -13.53
N PHE A 30 0.76 8.71 -12.59
CA PHE A 30 -0.33 8.03 -11.88
C PHE A 30 -0.73 8.85 -10.66
N ASP A 31 -2.02 9.08 -10.52
CA ASP A 31 -2.61 9.92 -9.49
C ASP A 31 -3.97 9.36 -9.04
N GLU A 32 -4.72 10.14 -8.26
CA GLU A 32 -6.09 9.85 -7.82
C GLU A 32 -7.11 9.62 -8.94
N SER A 33 -6.87 10.14 -10.15
CA SER A 33 -7.74 9.95 -11.31
C SER A 33 -7.41 8.68 -12.10
N THR A 34 -6.25 8.08 -11.81
CA THR A 34 -5.72 6.95 -12.56
C THR A 34 -6.44 5.64 -12.21
N LYS A 35 -6.78 4.87 -13.25
CA LYS A 35 -7.43 3.56 -13.06
C LYS A 35 -6.46 2.55 -12.43
N ALA A 36 -7.00 1.58 -11.70
CA ALA A 36 -6.20 0.53 -11.07
C ALA A 36 -5.37 -0.29 -12.08
N ALA A 37 -5.94 -0.62 -13.24
CA ALA A 37 -5.31 -1.51 -14.22
C ALA A 37 -3.90 -1.08 -14.67
N PRO A 38 -3.65 0.17 -15.13
CA PRO A 38 -2.30 0.60 -15.51
C PRO A 38 -1.30 0.57 -14.36
N ILE A 39 -1.72 0.94 -13.14
CA ILE A 39 -0.85 0.88 -11.95
C ILE A 39 -0.50 -0.57 -11.63
N VAL A 40 -1.48 -1.50 -11.66
CA VAL A 40 -1.22 -2.94 -11.42
C VAL A 40 -0.29 -3.53 -12.48
N ALA A 41 -0.48 -3.16 -13.76
CA ALA A 41 0.40 -3.60 -14.84
C ALA A 41 1.84 -3.15 -14.59
N TRP A 42 2.03 -1.86 -14.29
CA TRP A 42 3.33 -1.30 -13.94
C TRP A 42 4.00 -2.03 -12.75
N LEU A 43 3.27 -2.19 -11.64
CA LEU A 43 3.80 -2.85 -10.44
C LEU A 43 4.16 -4.31 -10.68
N LYS A 44 3.45 -4.97 -11.59
CA LYS A 44 3.76 -6.35 -11.99
C LYS A 44 4.98 -6.40 -12.91
N GLU A 45 5.08 -5.51 -13.89
CA GLU A 45 6.16 -5.50 -14.88
C GLU A 45 7.49 -5.10 -14.26
N ASP A 46 7.51 -4.04 -13.45
CA ASP A 46 8.74 -3.47 -12.90
C ASP A 46 9.17 -4.16 -11.60
N TYR A 47 8.23 -4.61 -10.78
CA TYR A 47 8.48 -5.10 -9.42
C TYR A 47 7.98 -6.53 -9.16
N SER A 48 7.45 -7.21 -10.18
CA SER A 48 6.90 -8.57 -10.06
C SER A 48 5.86 -8.71 -8.93
N LEU A 49 5.13 -7.64 -8.63
CA LEU A 49 4.13 -7.65 -7.59
C LEU A 49 2.87 -8.39 -8.05
N GLY A 50 2.45 -9.38 -7.27
CA GLY A 50 1.19 -10.08 -7.49
C GLY A 50 -0.01 -9.16 -7.26
N GLN A 51 -1.15 -9.51 -7.86
CA GLN A 51 -2.32 -8.64 -7.93
C GLN A 51 -2.84 -8.14 -6.56
N GLY A 52 -2.78 -8.97 -5.52
CA GLY A 52 -3.17 -8.56 -4.17
C GLY A 52 -2.28 -7.45 -3.57
N HIS A 53 -0.96 -7.53 -3.79
CA HIS A 53 -0.01 -6.50 -3.33
C HIS A 53 -0.16 -5.22 -4.17
N ALA A 54 -0.30 -5.39 -5.49
CA ALA A 54 -0.48 -4.26 -6.39
C ALA A 54 -1.76 -3.47 -6.05
N MET A 55 -2.86 -4.14 -5.71
CA MET A 55 -4.10 -3.46 -5.30
C MET A 55 -3.96 -2.66 -4.00
N ALA A 56 -3.09 -3.08 -3.08
CA ALA A 56 -2.79 -2.30 -1.87
C ALA A 56 -2.13 -0.97 -2.24
N LEU A 57 -1.11 -1.00 -3.11
CA LEU A 57 -0.47 0.22 -3.61
C LEU A 57 -1.40 1.09 -4.43
N VAL A 58 -2.24 0.51 -5.29
CA VAL A 58 -3.26 1.25 -6.06
C VAL A 58 -4.13 2.09 -5.14
N HIS A 59 -4.62 1.50 -4.04
CA HIS A 59 -5.44 2.24 -3.08
C HIS A 59 -4.64 3.39 -2.46
N VAL A 60 -3.39 3.17 -2.07
CA VAL A 60 -2.54 4.23 -1.49
C VAL A 60 -2.26 5.34 -2.49
N ILE A 61 -1.96 5.01 -3.76
CA ILE A 61 -1.70 5.99 -4.82
C ILE A 61 -2.96 6.79 -5.15
N THR A 62 -4.11 6.13 -5.23
CA THR A 62 -5.34 6.77 -5.71
C THR A 62 -6.19 7.42 -4.62
N LYS A 63 -6.05 6.98 -3.36
CA LYS A 63 -6.87 7.41 -2.22
C LYS A 63 -6.05 7.86 -1.02
N GLY A 64 -4.73 7.78 -1.10
CA GLY A 64 -3.84 8.12 0.01
C GLY A 64 -3.71 7.02 1.07
N PRO A 65 -2.98 7.31 2.16
CA PRO A 65 -2.72 6.36 3.26
C PRO A 65 -3.97 6.03 4.10
N GLN A 66 -5.12 6.65 3.83
CA GLN A 66 -6.32 6.41 4.61
C GLN A 66 -7.09 5.18 4.11
N ILE A 67 -7.37 4.26 5.01
CA ILE A 67 -8.31 3.16 4.79
C ILE A 67 -9.67 3.51 5.40
N SER A 68 -10.74 3.00 4.79
CA SER A 68 -12.09 3.21 5.32
C SER A 68 -12.19 2.62 6.73
N GLN A 69 -12.88 3.32 7.63
CA GLN A 69 -13.13 2.85 9.01
C GLN A 69 -13.82 1.47 9.09
N LYS A 70 -14.38 0.96 7.99
CA LYS A 70 -14.87 -0.42 7.92
C LYS A 70 -13.77 -1.49 8.06
N HIS A 71 -12.50 -1.13 7.87
CA HIS A 71 -11.33 -2.00 8.04
C HIS A 71 -10.55 -1.74 9.34
N VAL A 72 -11.06 -0.83 10.18
CA VAL A 72 -10.40 -0.32 11.39
C VAL A 72 -11.29 -0.70 12.56
N ASP A 73 -10.72 -1.28 13.62
CA ASP A 73 -11.45 -1.67 14.83
C ASP A 73 -12.69 -2.58 14.63
N SER A 74 -12.73 -3.36 13.53
CA SER A 74 -13.86 -4.26 13.24
C SER A 74 -13.98 -5.47 14.19
N GLY A 75 -13.06 -5.62 15.15
CA GLY A 75 -13.03 -6.74 16.11
C GLY A 75 -12.68 -8.11 15.49
N THR A 76 -12.40 -8.14 14.18
CA THR A 76 -12.01 -9.36 13.45
C THR A 76 -10.48 -9.44 13.31
N ALA A 77 -9.93 -10.64 13.09
CA ALA A 77 -8.49 -10.91 12.91
C ALA A 77 -7.83 -10.20 11.70
N HIS A 78 -8.58 -9.35 10.99
CA HIS A 78 -8.17 -8.54 9.86
C HIS A 78 -8.20 -7.03 10.13
N SER A 79 -8.48 -6.60 11.37
CA SER A 79 -8.55 -5.17 11.70
C SER A 79 -7.17 -4.55 11.77
N ASP A 80 -6.97 -3.45 11.04
CA ASP A 80 -5.79 -2.60 11.23
C ASP A 80 -5.98 -1.73 12.50
N PRO A 81 -4.92 -1.48 13.29
CA PRO A 81 -4.99 -0.72 14.54
C PRO A 81 -5.23 0.78 14.34
N SER A 82 -5.16 1.27 13.11
CA SER A 82 -5.41 2.67 12.74
C SER A 82 -6.00 2.74 11.32
N ASP A 83 -6.76 3.79 11.06
CA ASP A 83 -7.24 4.16 9.74
C ASP A 83 -6.15 4.77 8.85
N ALA A 84 -4.98 5.06 9.43
CA ALA A 84 -3.80 5.53 8.72
C ALA A 84 -2.79 4.39 8.51
N LEU A 85 -2.49 4.10 7.24
CA LEU A 85 -1.44 3.18 6.84
C LEU A 85 -0.06 3.82 7.03
N TRP A 86 0.89 3.04 7.54
CA TRP A 86 2.26 3.46 7.68
C TRP A 86 3.02 3.26 6.36
N LEU A 87 3.44 4.37 5.75
CA LEU A 87 4.11 4.37 4.44
C LEU A 87 5.63 4.60 4.53
N ASP A 88 6.14 4.99 5.70
CA ASP A 88 7.53 5.42 5.93
C ASP A 88 8.50 4.25 6.21
N GLY A 89 8.05 3.03 5.95
CA GLY A 89 8.82 1.80 6.09
C GLY A 89 8.45 0.99 7.34
N ALA A 90 8.43 -0.33 7.22
CA ALA A 90 8.03 -1.24 8.29
C ALA A 90 8.92 -1.10 9.54
N ALA A 91 10.20 -0.73 9.37
CA ALA A 91 11.16 -0.54 10.45
C ALA A 91 10.90 0.70 11.32
N THR A 92 10.18 1.70 10.79
CA THR A 92 9.86 2.95 11.51
C THR A 92 8.44 2.94 12.09
N ASN A 93 7.68 1.87 11.83
CA ASN A 93 6.28 1.77 12.23
C ASN A 93 6.14 1.64 13.77
N PRO A 94 5.53 2.61 14.46
CA PRO A 94 5.38 2.58 15.91
C PRO A 94 4.42 1.49 16.41
N ALA A 95 3.60 0.90 15.52
CA ALA A 95 2.69 -0.19 15.86
C ALA A 95 3.37 -1.58 15.81
N ARG A 96 4.64 -1.67 15.38
CA ARG A 96 5.44 -2.89 15.40
C ARG A 96 6.51 -2.80 16.50
N PRO A 97 6.38 -3.55 17.61
CA PRO A 97 7.39 -3.60 18.67
C PRO A 97 8.64 -4.41 18.28
#